data_AF-M0G015-F1
#
_entry.id   AF-M0G015-F1
#
_cell.length_a   1.000
_cell.length_b   1.000
_cell.length_c   1.000
_cell.angle_alpha   90.00
_cell.angle_beta   90.00
_cell.angle_gamma   90.00
#
_symmetry.space_group_name_H-M   'P 1'
#
loop_
_entity.id
_entity.type
_entity.pdbx_description
1 polymer ?
#
loop_
_entity_poly.entity_id
_entity_poly.type
_entity_poly.pdbx_seq_one_letter_code
_entity_poly.pdbx_strand_id
1 'polypeptide(L)'
;MPMKGQGTSDLREIDRWDHGVGWLAHPDETMQRASHAVEDDGDVWVFDPVDAPGVDDLFAEFGDVAGVVVGLDRHKRDAAAIANRHEVPVHVASWMTDVADDLDAPVERFGADLADSGFEAFRIIDRAVPPWQEVGFYHDAYDLLVVPESVGTVDYFCARGEHLGVHPMVRPFPPRRVLSRYDPDRLLVGHGAGVPVDAGDELRTALGNARRNLPSAYVRAFSSMLSN
;
A
#
# COMPACT_ATOMS: atom_id res chain seq x y z
N MET A 1 -9.11 -17.14 10.56
CA MET A 1 -8.80 -17.06 9.10
C MET A 1 -7.30 -17.24 8.96
N PRO A 2 -6.71 -17.62 7.81
CA PRO A 2 -5.25 -17.59 7.71
C PRO A 2 -4.77 -16.12 7.77
N MET A 3 -3.64 -15.88 8.44
CA MET A 3 -3.04 -14.54 8.48
C MET A 3 -2.67 -14.06 7.06
N LYS A 4 -2.10 -14.97 6.26
CA LYS A 4 -1.83 -14.81 4.83
C LYS A 4 -2.45 -15.98 4.07
N GLY A 5 -3.22 -15.69 3.04
CA GLY A 5 -3.72 -16.69 2.10
C GLY A 5 -2.56 -17.30 1.29
N GLN A 6 -2.70 -18.60 0.98
CA GLN A 6 -1.85 -19.36 0.08
C GLN A 6 -2.73 -20.27 -0.79
N GLY A 7 -2.34 -20.54 -2.04
CA GLY A 7 -3.08 -21.42 -2.94
C GLY A 7 -4.11 -20.68 -3.79
N THR A 8 -5.27 -21.30 -4.04
CA THR A 8 -6.33 -20.71 -4.89
C THR A 8 -6.77 -19.35 -4.36
N SER A 9 -6.50 -18.30 -5.14
CA SER A 9 -6.99 -16.95 -4.91
C SER A 9 -8.42 -16.79 -5.43
N ASP A 10 -9.18 -15.90 -4.79
CA ASP A 10 -10.50 -15.46 -5.22
C ASP A 10 -10.46 -13.94 -5.30
N LEU A 11 -9.92 -13.43 -6.41
CA LEU A 11 -9.62 -12.02 -6.55
C LEU A 11 -10.89 -11.19 -6.29
N ARG A 12 -10.80 -10.27 -5.34
CA ARG A 12 -11.84 -9.28 -5.07
C ARG A 12 -11.32 -7.90 -5.39
N GLU A 13 -11.96 -7.27 -6.37
CA GLU A 13 -11.75 -5.87 -6.70
C GLU A 13 -12.17 -4.94 -5.55
N ILE A 14 -11.40 -3.87 -5.36
CA ILE A 14 -11.64 -2.76 -4.43
C ILE A 14 -11.22 -1.45 -5.12
N ASP A 15 -11.64 -0.30 -4.57
CA ASP A 15 -11.08 1.02 -4.89
C ASP A 15 -11.10 1.45 -6.37
N ARG A 16 -11.97 0.87 -7.21
CA ARG A 16 -12.07 1.25 -8.63
C ARG A 16 -12.53 2.69 -8.82
N TRP A 17 -11.90 3.36 -9.78
CA TRP A 17 -12.21 4.71 -10.27
C TRP A 17 -11.67 4.86 -11.70
N ASP A 18 -11.79 6.06 -12.28
CA ASP A 18 -11.51 6.28 -13.71
C ASP A 18 -10.06 5.97 -14.11
N HIS A 19 -9.09 6.17 -13.21
CA HIS A 19 -7.65 5.98 -13.47
C HIS A 19 -7.03 4.88 -12.60
N GLY A 20 -7.81 3.96 -12.06
CA GLY A 20 -7.20 2.85 -11.33
C GLY A 20 -8.16 1.92 -10.62
N VAL A 21 -7.55 0.88 -10.05
CA VAL A 21 -8.25 -0.21 -9.38
C VAL A 21 -7.35 -0.84 -8.32
N GLY A 22 -7.94 -1.27 -7.21
CA GLY A 22 -7.27 -2.10 -6.22
C GLY A 22 -7.82 -3.52 -6.20
N TRP A 23 -7.10 -4.45 -5.58
CA TRP A 23 -7.60 -5.81 -5.37
C TRP A 23 -7.04 -6.47 -4.11
N LEU A 24 -7.80 -7.47 -3.63
CA LEU A 24 -7.37 -8.46 -2.66
C LEU A 24 -7.31 -9.82 -3.34
N ALA A 25 -6.13 -10.41 -3.47
CA ALA A 25 -5.98 -11.77 -4.03
C ALA A 25 -6.63 -12.84 -3.13
N HIS A 26 -6.62 -12.63 -1.81
CA HIS A 26 -7.23 -13.51 -0.82
C HIS A 26 -8.12 -12.68 0.12
N PRO A 27 -9.38 -12.39 -0.26
CA PRO A 27 -10.26 -11.50 0.52
C PRO A 27 -10.57 -12.01 1.92
N ASP A 28 -10.47 -13.33 2.14
CA ASP A 28 -10.68 -13.99 3.43
C ASP A 28 -9.43 -14.03 4.32
N GLU A 29 -8.28 -13.53 3.86
CA GLU A 29 -7.08 -13.45 4.71
C GLU A 29 -7.20 -12.31 5.72
N THR A 30 -6.66 -12.50 6.91
CA THR A 30 -6.74 -11.47 7.95
C THR A 30 -5.97 -10.21 7.60
N MET A 31 -4.82 -10.34 6.93
CA MET A 31 -4.03 -9.18 6.53
C MET A 31 -4.74 -8.27 5.53
N GLN A 32 -5.65 -8.81 4.72
CA GLN A 32 -6.25 -8.10 3.59
C GLN A 32 -5.20 -7.31 2.79
N ARG A 33 -4.16 -8.00 2.30
CA ARG A 33 -3.09 -7.37 1.50
C ARG A 33 -3.70 -6.77 0.24
N ALA A 34 -3.83 -5.44 0.26
CA ALA A 34 -4.31 -4.67 -0.86
C ALA A 34 -3.15 -4.31 -1.78
N SER A 35 -3.44 -4.43 -3.06
CA SER A 35 -2.57 -4.09 -4.18
C SER A 35 -3.32 -3.09 -5.05
N HIS A 36 -2.61 -2.23 -5.76
CA HIS A 36 -3.23 -1.16 -6.55
C HIS A 36 -2.57 -1.03 -7.90
N ALA A 37 -3.36 -0.74 -8.92
CA ALA A 37 -2.92 -0.30 -10.24
C ALA A 37 -3.47 1.11 -10.46
N VAL A 38 -2.58 2.03 -10.84
CA VAL A 38 -2.94 3.41 -11.17
C VAL A 38 -2.41 3.71 -12.56
N GLU A 39 -3.28 4.24 -13.41
CA GLU A 39 -2.96 4.66 -14.77
C GLU A 39 -2.66 6.15 -14.81
N ASP A 40 -1.64 6.51 -15.59
CA ASP A 40 -1.35 7.88 -16.00
C ASP A 40 -0.86 7.88 -17.46
N ASP A 41 -1.53 8.63 -18.33
CA ASP A 41 -1.23 8.73 -19.78
C ASP A 41 -1.13 7.38 -20.52
N GLY A 42 -1.94 6.39 -20.12
CA GLY A 42 -1.96 5.02 -20.67
C GLY A 42 -0.92 4.07 -20.09
N ASP A 43 -0.08 4.54 -19.16
CA ASP A 43 0.92 3.75 -18.44
C ASP A 43 0.40 3.32 -17.07
N VAL A 44 0.38 2.01 -16.81
CA VAL A 44 -0.12 1.42 -15.56
C VAL A 44 1.04 1.16 -14.59
N TRP A 45 0.94 1.78 -13.42
CA TRP A 45 1.86 1.61 -12.30
C TRP A 45 1.24 0.72 -11.22
N VAL A 46 1.94 -0.38 -10.92
CA VAL A 46 1.40 -1.44 -10.05
C VAL A 46 2.10 -1.42 -8.68
N PHE A 47 1.38 -1.14 -7.60
CA PHE A 47 1.92 -0.96 -6.26
C PHE A 47 1.74 -2.19 -5.37
N ASP A 48 2.85 -2.68 -4.79
CA ASP A 48 2.93 -3.76 -3.81
C ASP A 48 2.06 -5.00 -4.16
N PRO A 49 2.16 -5.57 -5.37
CA PRO A 49 1.14 -6.49 -5.83
C PRO A 49 1.22 -7.88 -5.19
N VAL A 50 0.05 -8.45 -4.92
CA VAL A 50 -0.15 -9.89 -4.72
C VAL A 50 -0.81 -10.45 -5.98
N ASP A 51 -0.15 -11.40 -6.63
CA ASP A 51 -0.60 -11.95 -7.91
C ASP A 51 -1.82 -12.87 -7.73
N ALA A 52 -2.70 -12.88 -8.73
CA ALA A 52 -3.89 -13.74 -8.76
C ALA A 52 -4.40 -13.87 -10.20
N PRO A 53 -5.06 -14.99 -10.57
CA PRO A 53 -5.74 -15.08 -11.86
C PRO A 53 -6.72 -13.91 -12.06
N GLY A 54 -6.63 -13.25 -13.21
CA GLY A 54 -7.45 -12.10 -13.58
C GLY A 54 -6.83 -10.72 -13.33
N VAL A 55 -5.68 -10.61 -12.64
CA VAL A 55 -5.04 -9.27 -12.44
C VAL A 55 -4.55 -8.66 -13.75
N ASP A 56 -4.06 -9.45 -14.69
CA ASP A 56 -3.59 -8.92 -15.98
C ASP A 56 -4.75 -8.37 -16.82
N ASP A 57 -5.94 -8.99 -16.70
CA ASP A 57 -7.15 -8.48 -17.34
C ASP A 57 -7.54 -7.12 -16.75
N LEU A 58 -7.37 -6.93 -15.43
CA LEU A 58 -7.59 -5.63 -14.78
C LEU A 58 -6.63 -4.56 -15.30
N PHE A 59 -5.35 -4.88 -15.48
CA PHE A 59 -4.37 -3.90 -15.99
C PHE A 59 -4.71 -3.47 -17.41
N ALA A 60 -5.08 -4.44 -18.27
CA ALA A 60 -5.41 -4.21 -19.67
C ALA A 60 -6.65 -3.33 -19.89
N GLU A 61 -7.50 -3.14 -18.87
CA GLU A 61 -8.62 -2.17 -18.92
C GLU A 61 -8.13 -0.71 -18.93
N PHE A 62 -6.95 -0.44 -18.40
CA PHE A 62 -6.42 0.92 -18.23
C PHE A 62 -5.26 1.22 -19.18
N GLY A 63 -4.37 0.26 -19.45
CA GLY A 63 -3.21 0.48 -20.30
C GLY A 63 -2.14 -0.61 -20.21
N ASP A 64 -0.94 -0.29 -20.68
CA ASP A 64 0.21 -1.18 -20.60
C ASP A 64 0.93 -0.99 -19.25
N VAL A 65 1.39 -2.07 -18.63
CA VAL A 65 2.15 -1.95 -17.37
C VAL A 65 3.49 -1.30 -17.67
N ALA A 66 3.78 -0.16 -17.05
CA ALA A 66 5.03 0.57 -17.20
C ALA A 66 6.06 0.22 -16.13
N GLY A 67 5.59 -0.18 -14.93
CA GLY A 67 6.47 -0.55 -13.83
C GLY A 67 5.72 -1.12 -12.63
N VAL A 68 6.44 -1.92 -11.83
CA VAL A 68 5.94 -2.48 -10.57
C VAL A 68 6.69 -1.84 -9.41
N VAL A 69 5.99 -1.37 -8.39
CA VAL A 69 6.56 -0.54 -7.31
C VAL A 69 6.52 -1.30 -5.99
N VAL A 70 7.64 -1.29 -5.26
CA VAL A 70 7.71 -1.77 -3.87
C VAL A 70 7.75 -0.58 -2.91
N GLY A 71 6.67 -0.41 -2.15
CA GLY A 71 6.45 0.69 -1.20
C GLY A 71 6.95 0.44 0.22
N LEU A 72 7.17 -0.83 0.59
CA LEU A 72 7.69 -1.25 1.90
C LEU A 72 8.74 -2.36 1.72
N ASP A 73 9.79 -2.36 2.56
CA ASP A 73 10.84 -3.40 2.57
C ASP A 73 10.33 -4.86 2.61
N ARG A 74 9.16 -5.09 3.20
CA ARG A 74 8.50 -6.40 3.31
C ARG A 74 7.40 -6.64 2.26
N HIS A 75 7.16 -5.70 1.34
CA HIS A 75 6.11 -5.78 0.33
C HIS A 75 6.56 -6.27 -1.04
N LYS A 76 7.78 -6.82 -1.16
CA LYS A 76 8.24 -7.50 -2.39
C LYS A 76 7.17 -8.42 -3.00
N ARG A 77 6.39 -9.11 -2.15
CA ARG A 77 5.20 -9.91 -2.51
C ARG A 77 5.43 -10.66 -3.83
N ASP A 78 4.60 -10.43 -4.83
CA ASP A 78 4.71 -11.02 -6.17
C ASP A 78 5.19 -10.00 -7.22
N ALA A 79 5.87 -8.92 -6.78
CA ALA A 79 6.31 -7.83 -7.64
C ALA A 79 7.23 -8.32 -8.77
N ALA A 80 8.19 -9.19 -8.46
CA ALA A 80 9.08 -9.76 -9.47
C ALA A 80 8.33 -10.63 -10.50
N ALA A 81 7.31 -11.37 -10.07
CA ALA A 81 6.53 -12.23 -10.96
C ALA A 81 5.73 -11.41 -11.98
N ILE A 82 5.06 -10.34 -11.53
CA ILE A 82 4.32 -9.43 -12.39
C ILE A 82 5.27 -8.64 -13.30
N ALA A 83 6.36 -8.10 -12.74
CA ALA A 83 7.35 -7.33 -13.50
C ALA A 83 7.94 -8.16 -14.66
N ASN A 84 8.36 -9.40 -14.40
CA ASN A 84 8.88 -10.29 -15.42
C ASN A 84 7.82 -10.69 -16.47
N ARG A 85 6.56 -10.87 -16.05
CA ARG A 85 5.46 -11.23 -16.96
C ARG A 85 5.14 -10.11 -17.96
N HIS A 86 5.30 -8.86 -17.55
CA HIS A 86 5.10 -7.66 -18.37
C HIS A 86 6.38 -7.07 -18.94
N GLU A 87 7.53 -7.73 -18.72
CA GLU A 87 8.86 -7.30 -19.21
C GLU A 87 9.26 -5.87 -18.78
N VAL A 88 8.86 -5.47 -17.57
CA VAL A 88 9.14 -4.14 -16.97
C VAL A 88 9.99 -4.25 -15.69
N PRO A 89 10.66 -3.17 -15.26
CA PRO A 89 11.41 -3.18 -14.01
C PRO A 89 10.54 -3.12 -12.75
N VAL A 90 11.11 -3.60 -11.65
CA VAL A 90 10.62 -3.29 -10.31
C VAL A 90 11.29 -2.00 -9.83
N HIS A 91 10.49 -1.02 -9.44
CA HIS A 91 10.93 0.26 -8.90
C HIS A 91 11.06 0.20 -7.38
N VAL A 92 12.25 0.55 -6.90
CA VAL A 92 12.59 0.58 -5.47
C VAL A 92 13.22 1.92 -5.14
N ALA A 93 12.78 2.57 -4.05
CA ALA A 93 13.35 3.86 -3.68
C ALA A 93 14.87 3.73 -3.45
N SER A 94 15.63 4.71 -3.93
CA SER A 94 17.11 4.69 -3.94
C SER A 94 17.75 4.52 -2.56
N TRP A 95 17.03 4.90 -1.51
CA TRP A 95 17.50 4.80 -0.13
C TRP A 95 17.13 3.47 0.55
N MET A 96 16.27 2.65 -0.07
CA MET A 96 15.90 1.35 0.49
C MET A 96 17.03 0.33 0.32
N THR A 97 17.51 -0.24 1.42
CA THR A 97 18.53 -1.30 1.41
C THR A 97 17.90 -2.69 1.39
N ASP A 98 18.62 -3.68 0.88
CA ASP A 98 18.29 -5.12 0.93
C ASP A 98 17.01 -5.54 0.18
N VAL A 99 16.21 -4.60 -0.33
CA VAL A 99 15.00 -4.91 -1.12
C VAL A 99 15.37 -5.40 -2.53
N ALA A 100 16.26 -4.69 -3.21
CA ALA A 100 16.63 -4.98 -4.60
C ALA A 100 17.36 -6.31 -4.76
N ASP A 101 18.23 -6.65 -3.81
CA ASP A 101 19.04 -7.87 -3.85
C ASP A 101 18.19 -9.14 -3.69
N ASP A 102 16.99 -9.00 -3.15
CA ASP A 102 16.04 -10.09 -2.93
C ASP A 102 14.96 -10.20 -4.03
N LEU A 103 15.02 -9.38 -5.09
CA LEU A 103 14.08 -9.40 -6.20
C LEU A 103 14.68 -10.15 -7.39
N ASP A 104 13.95 -11.14 -7.90
CA ASP A 104 14.30 -11.89 -9.12
C ASP A 104 13.73 -11.21 -10.37
N ALA A 105 14.05 -9.93 -10.57
CA ALA A 105 13.63 -9.10 -11.71
C ALA A 105 14.60 -7.92 -11.90
N PRO A 106 14.64 -7.26 -13.07
CA PRO A 106 15.35 -6.00 -13.23
C PRO A 106 14.83 -4.96 -12.22
N VAL A 107 15.74 -4.26 -11.54
CA VAL A 107 15.37 -3.24 -10.55
C VAL A 107 15.84 -1.87 -11.01
N GLU A 108 14.93 -0.89 -11.00
CA GLU A 108 15.23 0.52 -11.17
C GLU A 108 15.09 1.28 -9.86
N ARG A 109 16.01 2.23 -9.64
CA ARG A 109 16.04 3.04 -8.43
C ARG A 109 15.47 4.42 -8.69
N PHE A 110 14.57 4.88 -7.83
CA PHE A 110 13.98 6.21 -7.95
C PHE A 110 14.29 7.14 -6.77
N GLY A 111 14.13 8.44 -7.01
CA GLY A 111 14.48 9.51 -6.07
C GLY A 111 13.25 10.13 -5.40
N ALA A 112 13.02 11.40 -5.69
CA ALA A 112 11.83 12.15 -5.27
C ALA A 112 10.64 11.94 -6.22
N ASP A 113 10.89 11.43 -7.42
CA ASP A 113 9.87 11.19 -8.44
C ASP A 113 9.96 9.71 -8.85
N LEU A 114 8.81 9.06 -9.01
CA LEU A 114 8.73 7.69 -9.50
C LEU A 114 8.75 7.71 -11.04
N ALA A 115 9.95 7.71 -11.62
CA ALA A 115 10.13 7.81 -13.07
C ALA A 115 9.28 8.96 -13.66
N ASP A 116 8.56 8.70 -14.76
CA ASP A 116 7.69 9.67 -15.41
C ASP A 116 6.19 9.47 -15.02
N SER A 117 5.90 8.74 -13.94
CA SER A 117 4.54 8.32 -13.52
C SER A 117 3.63 9.40 -12.94
N GLY A 118 4.08 10.66 -12.87
CA GLY A 118 3.39 11.74 -12.18
C GLY A 118 3.41 11.65 -10.63
N PHE A 119 3.90 10.56 -10.03
CA PHE A 119 4.01 10.42 -8.58
C PHE A 119 5.27 11.07 -7.98
N GLU A 120 5.08 11.98 -7.03
CA GLU A 120 6.10 12.36 -6.05
C GLU A 120 6.23 11.24 -5.01
N ALA A 121 7.46 10.82 -4.73
CA ALA A 121 7.79 9.85 -3.69
C ALA A 121 8.47 10.51 -2.49
N PHE A 122 8.05 10.11 -1.28
CA PHE A 122 8.57 10.68 -0.03
C PHE A 122 8.77 9.61 1.05
N ARG A 123 9.76 9.84 1.93
CA ARG A 123 10.06 8.90 3.01
C ARG A 123 9.05 9.03 4.14
N ILE A 124 8.28 7.98 4.41
CA ILE A 124 7.37 7.94 5.57
C ILE A 124 8.16 7.52 6.81
N ILE A 125 8.82 6.36 6.75
CA ILE A 125 9.62 5.79 7.83
C ILE A 125 10.89 5.18 7.24
N ASP A 126 12.02 5.51 7.86
CA ASP A 126 13.33 4.94 7.56
C ASP A 126 14.02 4.61 8.89
N ARG A 127 14.03 3.32 9.24
CA ARG A 127 14.64 2.81 10.48
C ARG A 127 15.38 1.52 10.19
N ALA A 128 16.60 1.42 10.71
CA ALA A 128 17.39 0.20 10.62
C ALA A 128 17.02 -0.86 11.67
N VAL A 129 16.60 -0.46 12.89
CA VAL A 129 16.34 -1.39 14.00
C VAL A 129 15.12 -0.97 14.85
N PRO A 130 14.06 -1.81 14.92
CA PRO A 130 13.76 -2.88 13.96
C PRO A 130 13.59 -2.31 12.54
N PRO A 131 13.92 -3.07 11.48
CA PRO A 131 13.90 -2.58 10.12
C PRO A 131 12.48 -2.17 9.70
N TRP A 132 12.37 -0.95 9.20
CA TRP A 132 11.16 -0.41 8.58
C TRP A 132 11.55 0.68 7.60
N GLN A 133 11.46 0.35 6.32
CA GLN A 133 11.69 1.27 5.22
C GLN A 133 10.41 1.38 4.40
N GLU A 134 9.72 2.50 4.50
CA GLU A 134 8.44 2.78 3.86
C GLU A 134 8.48 4.11 3.10
N VAL A 135 8.09 4.06 1.83
CA VAL A 135 7.92 5.20 0.94
C VAL A 135 6.43 5.44 0.71
N GLY A 136 6.01 6.70 0.72
CA GLY A 136 4.68 7.13 0.30
C GLY A 136 4.75 7.78 -1.07
N PHE A 137 3.63 7.79 -1.76
CA PHE A 137 3.51 8.39 -3.09
C PHE A 137 2.34 9.36 -3.11
N TYR A 138 2.51 10.51 -3.75
CA TYR A 138 1.45 11.50 -3.96
C TYR A 138 1.37 11.86 -5.44
N HIS A 139 0.17 11.83 -6.00
CA HIS A 139 -0.12 12.25 -7.36
C HIS A 139 -0.97 13.52 -7.33
N ASP A 140 -0.36 14.66 -7.70
CA ASP A 140 -0.97 15.98 -7.58
C ASP A 140 -2.22 16.12 -8.45
N ALA A 141 -2.16 15.66 -9.71
CA ALA A 141 -3.29 15.78 -10.64
C ALA A 141 -4.52 14.95 -10.23
N TYR A 142 -4.34 13.93 -9.38
CA TYR A 142 -5.41 13.04 -8.94
C TYR A 142 -5.77 13.23 -7.46
N ASP A 143 -5.11 14.15 -6.76
CA ASP A 143 -5.21 14.29 -5.29
C ASP A 143 -5.15 12.94 -4.57
N LEU A 144 -4.24 12.08 -5.03
CA LEU A 144 -4.13 10.69 -4.63
C LEU A 144 -2.91 10.48 -3.75
N LEU A 145 -3.11 9.89 -2.58
CA LEU A 145 -2.04 9.45 -1.71
C LEU A 145 -2.00 7.91 -1.63
N VAL A 146 -0.80 7.34 -1.74
CA VAL A 146 -0.56 5.91 -1.54
C VAL A 146 0.30 5.74 -0.28
N VAL A 147 -0.20 5.00 0.70
CA VAL A 147 0.52 4.66 1.93
C VAL A 147 0.58 3.14 2.10
N PRO A 148 1.75 2.52 1.89
CA PRO A 148 1.89 1.07 1.92
C PRO A 148 1.50 0.41 3.24
N GLU A 149 1.89 0.95 4.40
CA GLU A 149 1.80 0.21 5.66
C GLU A 149 1.41 1.04 6.88
N SER A 150 1.87 2.29 6.98
CA SER A 150 1.72 3.11 8.19
C SER A 150 0.26 3.36 8.57
N VAL A 151 -0.64 3.37 7.60
CA VAL A 151 -2.10 3.43 7.80
C VAL A 151 -2.81 2.38 6.95
N GLY A 152 -4.01 2.01 7.36
CA GLY A 152 -4.81 0.97 6.72
C GLY A 152 -6.20 0.88 7.34
N THR A 153 -7.13 0.27 6.61
CA THR A 153 -8.54 0.15 7.00
C THR A 153 -8.89 -1.24 7.55
N VAL A 154 -7.92 -2.16 7.53
CA VAL A 154 -8.07 -3.49 8.12
C VAL A 154 -8.38 -3.43 9.62
N ASP A 155 -9.24 -4.32 10.09
CA ASP A 155 -9.83 -4.28 11.44
C ASP A 155 -8.83 -4.18 12.60
N TYR A 156 -7.64 -4.79 12.45
CA TYR A 156 -6.62 -4.79 13.51
C TYR A 156 -5.75 -3.53 13.52
N PHE A 157 -5.85 -2.67 12.51
CA PHE A 157 -5.32 -1.31 12.56
C PHE A 157 -6.32 -0.37 13.24
N CYS A 158 -7.61 -0.57 13.00
CA CYS A 158 -8.68 0.32 13.42
C CYS A 158 -9.11 0.07 14.86
N ALA A 159 -9.05 1.11 15.71
CA ALA A 159 -9.72 1.11 16.99
C ALA A 159 -11.24 1.23 16.82
N ARG A 160 -12.00 1.10 17.91
CA ARG A 160 -13.47 1.22 17.86
C ARG A 160 -13.88 2.60 17.30
N GLY A 161 -14.59 2.59 16.18
CA GLY A 161 -15.11 3.79 15.52
C GLY A 161 -14.12 4.47 14.58
N GLU A 162 -12.95 3.87 14.32
CA GLU A 162 -12.03 4.33 13.28
C GLU A 162 -12.37 3.64 11.95
N HIS A 163 -12.45 4.42 10.88
CA HIS A 163 -12.52 3.92 9.50
C HIS A 163 -11.12 3.71 8.92
N LEU A 164 -10.17 4.58 9.29
CA LEU A 164 -8.75 4.46 9.00
C LEU A 164 -7.94 4.38 10.30
N GLY A 165 -7.04 3.41 10.39
CA GLY A 165 -6.19 3.18 11.55
C GLY A 165 -4.70 3.34 11.23
N VAL A 166 -3.90 3.64 12.25
CA VAL A 166 -2.42 3.59 12.17
C VAL A 166 -1.96 2.20 12.56
N HIS A 167 -1.01 1.62 11.80
CA HIS A 167 -0.45 0.30 12.08
C HIS A 167 -0.04 0.16 13.56
N PRO A 168 -0.39 -0.93 14.26
CA PRO A 168 -0.20 -1.05 15.71
C PRO A 168 1.23 -0.78 16.23
N MET A 169 2.27 -1.17 15.48
CA MET A 169 3.67 -0.89 15.87
C MET A 169 4.09 0.56 15.63
N VAL A 170 3.46 1.26 14.68
CA VAL A 170 3.75 2.65 14.32
C VAL A 170 2.94 3.61 15.19
N ARG A 171 1.78 3.15 15.70
CA ARG A 171 0.82 3.91 16.48
C ARG A 171 1.36 4.67 17.71
N PRO A 172 2.40 4.21 18.43
CA PRO A 172 3.03 5.00 19.49
C PRO A 172 3.78 6.24 18.97
N PHE A 173 4.30 6.19 17.74
CA PHE A 173 5.04 7.27 17.09
C PHE A 173 4.56 7.46 15.64
N PRO A 174 3.28 7.86 15.45
CA PRO A 174 2.70 7.96 14.12
C PRO A 174 3.47 9.01 13.28
N PRO A 175 3.63 8.80 11.96
CA PRO A 175 4.40 9.67 11.07
C PRO A 175 3.66 10.99 10.72
N ARG A 176 3.17 11.68 11.74
CA ARG A 176 2.34 12.90 11.64
C ARG A 176 2.99 13.96 10.77
N ARG A 177 4.25 14.28 11.04
CA ARG A 177 4.96 15.41 10.41
C ARG A 177 5.05 15.30 8.89
N VAL A 178 5.14 14.09 8.37
CA VAL A 178 5.27 13.85 6.92
C VAL A 178 3.91 13.66 6.29
N LEU A 179 3.05 12.80 6.86
CA LEU A 179 1.73 12.52 6.28
C LEU A 179 0.76 13.70 6.39
N SER A 180 0.88 14.58 7.41
CA SER A 180 0.03 15.76 7.53
C SER A 180 0.36 16.90 6.56
N ARG A 181 1.28 16.68 5.61
CA ARG A 181 1.61 17.65 4.55
C ARG A 181 0.71 17.53 3.34
N TYR A 182 0.05 16.39 3.21
CA TYR A 182 -0.87 16.08 2.12
C TYR A 182 -2.31 16.18 2.62
N ASP A 183 -3.21 16.60 1.74
CA ASP A 183 -4.66 16.65 1.97
C ASP A 183 -5.36 15.98 0.77
N PRO A 184 -5.15 14.66 0.58
CA PRO A 184 -5.66 13.96 -0.60
C PRO A 184 -7.18 13.81 -0.57
N ASP A 185 -7.81 13.79 -1.73
CA ASP A 185 -9.20 13.35 -1.85
C ASP A 185 -9.28 11.81 -1.73
N ARG A 186 -8.30 11.10 -2.31
CA ARG A 186 -8.24 9.63 -2.31
C ARG A 186 -6.99 9.08 -1.62
N LEU A 187 -7.15 8.05 -0.80
CA LEU A 187 -6.05 7.34 -0.15
C LEU A 187 -6.10 5.84 -0.46
N LEU A 188 -5.02 5.32 -1.04
CA LEU A 188 -4.80 3.88 -1.24
C LEU A 188 -3.88 3.36 -0.12
N VAL A 189 -4.24 2.21 0.45
CA VAL A 189 -3.52 1.58 1.57
C VAL A 189 -3.14 0.14 1.22
N GLY A 190 -2.04 -0.38 1.78
CA GLY A 190 -1.62 -1.76 1.54
C GLY A 190 -2.37 -2.83 2.34
N HIS A 191 -3.28 -2.41 3.23
CA HIS A 191 -4.04 -3.26 4.16
C HIS A 191 -5.51 -2.81 4.30
N GLY A 192 -6.41 -3.56 3.65
CA GLY A 192 -7.84 -3.22 3.51
C GLY A 192 -8.14 -2.34 2.30
N ALA A 193 -9.41 -1.94 2.14
CA ALA A 193 -9.82 -1.00 1.08
C ALA A 193 -9.32 0.43 1.36
N GLY A 194 -9.10 1.20 0.30
CA GLY A 194 -8.76 2.61 0.36
C GLY A 194 -9.89 3.49 0.90
N VAL A 195 -9.59 4.78 1.04
CA VAL A 195 -10.57 5.83 1.35
C VAL A 195 -10.83 6.61 0.06
N PRO A 196 -12.03 6.51 -0.54
CA PRO A 196 -12.26 6.95 -1.92
C PRO A 196 -12.48 8.45 -2.11
N VAL A 197 -12.88 9.18 -1.05
CA VAL A 197 -13.17 10.62 -1.05
C VAL A 197 -12.86 11.23 0.31
N ASP A 198 -12.57 12.53 0.36
CA ASP A 198 -12.27 13.30 1.58
C ASP A 198 -11.19 12.64 2.47
N ALA A 199 -10.24 11.92 1.87
CA ALA A 199 -9.29 11.07 2.59
C ALA A 199 -8.34 11.86 3.52
N GLY A 200 -8.09 13.14 3.23
CA GLY A 200 -7.29 14.03 4.06
C GLY A 200 -7.85 14.22 5.47
N ASP A 201 -9.18 14.33 5.62
CA ASP A 201 -9.86 14.45 6.92
C ASP A 201 -9.70 13.16 7.75
N GLU A 202 -9.90 12.00 7.11
CA GLU A 202 -9.74 10.69 7.73
C GLU A 202 -8.28 10.44 8.14
N LEU A 203 -7.32 10.78 7.28
CA LEU A 203 -5.89 10.67 7.56
C LEU A 203 -5.48 11.53 8.76
N ARG A 204 -5.90 12.81 8.79
CA ARG A 204 -5.66 13.71 9.91
C ARG A 204 -6.27 13.19 11.21
N THR A 205 -7.48 12.63 11.13
CA THR A 205 -8.18 12.03 12.27
C THR A 205 -7.45 10.80 12.81
N ALA A 206 -7.08 9.86 11.93
CA ALA A 206 -6.35 8.65 12.29
C ALA A 206 -5.01 8.98 12.96
N LEU A 207 -4.24 9.89 12.36
CA LEU A 207 -2.96 10.34 12.90
C LEU A 207 -3.12 11.10 14.22
N GLY A 208 -4.12 11.96 14.35
CA GLY A 208 -4.43 12.71 15.58
C GLY A 208 -4.78 11.79 16.74
N ASN A 209 -5.60 10.77 16.48
CA ASN A 209 -6.16 9.87 17.49
C ASN A 209 -5.30 8.64 17.79
N ALA A 210 -4.29 8.33 16.94
CA ALA A 210 -3.42 7.16 17.05
C ALA A 210 -3.04 6.80 18.51
N ARG A 211 -2.43 7.74 19.25
CA ARG A 211 -2.00 7.51 20.65
C ARG A 211 -3.14 7.35 21.63
N ARG A 212 -4.21 8.14 21.47
CA ARG A 212 -5.38 8.13 22.36
C ARG A 212 -6.10 6.78 22.29
N ASN A 213 -6.13 6.19 21.10
CA ASN A 213 -6.85 4.96 20.80
C ASN A 213 -5.97 3.70 20.89
N LEU A 214 -4.69 3.84 21.28
CA LEU A 214 -3.75 2.72 21.49
C LEU A 214 -4.37 1.54 22.24
N PRO A 215 -5.01 1.71 23.43
CA PRO A 215 -5.51 0.58 24.20
C PRO A 215 -6.54 -0.26 23.43
N SER A 216 -7.50 0.41 22.77
CA SER A 216 -8.54 -0.28 21.99
C SER A 216 -7.95 -0.99 20.77
N ALA A 217 -6.92 -0.42 20.16
CA ALA A 217 -6.28 -1.00 18.99
C ALA A 217 -5.50 -2.27 19.32
N TYR A 218 -4.74 -2.28 20.42
CA TYR A 218 -4.01 -3.48 20.86
C TYR A 218 -4.95 -4.61 21.26
N VAL A 219 -6.08 -4.30 21.90
CA VAL A 219 -7.10 -5.31 22.20
C VAL A 219 -7.61 -5.95 20.90
N ARG A 220 -7.94 -5.14 19.89
CA ARG A 220 -8.39 -5.64 18.58
C ARG A 220 -7.32 -6.46 17.88
N ALA A 221 -6.09 -5.95 17.77
CA ALA A 221 -4.99 -6.66 17.14
C ALA A 221 -4.71 -8.02 17.81
N PHE A 222 -4.76 -8.08 19.13
CA PHE A 222 -4.62 -9.32 19.87
C PHE A 222 -5.81 -10.28 19.65
N SER A 223 -7.05 -9.77 19.67
CA SER A 223 -8.25 -10.57 19.36
C SER A 223 -8.22 -11.15 17.95
N SER A 224 -7.76 -10.39 16.95
CA SER A 224 -7.59 -10.86 15.57
C SER A 224 -6.52 -11.95 15.46
N MET A 225 -5.40 -11.82 16.18
CA MET A 225 -4.38 -12.87 16.22
C MET A 225 -4.87 -14.17 16.89
N LEU A 226 -5.73 -14.07 17.91
CA LEU A 226 -6.29 -15.25 18.61
C LEU A 226 -7.42 -15.95 17.86
N SER A 227 -8.05 -15.26 16.90
CA SER A 227 -9.17 -15.80 16.11
C SER A 227 -8.71 -16.48 14.81
N ASN A 228 -7.39 -16.63 14.65
CA ASN A 228 -6.72 -17.23 13.49
C ASN A 228 -6.24 -18.65 13.75
#